data_AF-A0A6G3X261-F1
#
_entry.id   AF-A0A6G3X261-F1
#
_cell.length_a   1.000
_cell.length_b   1.000
_cell.length_c   1.000
_cell.angle_alpha   90.00
_cell.angle_beta   90.00
_cell.angle_gamma   90.00
#
_symmetry.space_group_name_H-M   'P 1'
#
loop_
_entity.id
_entity.type
_entity.pdbx_description
1 polymer ?
#
loop_
_entity_poly.entity_id
_entity_poly.type
_entity_poly.pdbx_seq_one_letter_code
_entity_poly.pdbx_strand_id
1 'polypeptide(L)'
;ATRDLIDIDDVVTIVDRLLGAGLSREKVNVASGNAVPIERIIDHIEERTGLAARRVYRDRGGHHTISTDKLRALVPETEAMGFGPSYHRRVLDAFLTAAVPTATP
;
A
#
# COMPACT_ATOMS: atom_id res chain seq x y z
N ALA A 1 10.79 -8.82 8.02
CA ALA A 1 10.38 -7.40 8.04
C ALA A 1 9.00 -7.24 7.40
N THR A 2 8.23 -6.21 7.77
CA THR A 2 6.90 -5.95 7.21
C THR A 2 6.83 -4.60 6.48
N ARG A 3 5.90 -4.46 5.54
CA ARG A 3 5.61 -3.22 4.80
C ARG A 3 4.11 -3.02 4.66
N ASP A 4 3.68 -1.77 4.82
CA ASP A 4 2.33 -1.34 4.50
C ASP A 4 2.34 -0.78 3.08
N LEU A 5 1.51 -1.36 2.19
CA LEU A 5 1.37 -0.90 0.82
C LEU A 5 0.05 -0.13 0.69
N ILE A 6 0.09 0.99 -0.02
CA ILE A 6 -1.06 1.82 -0.32
C ILE A 6 -1.06 2.18 -1.81
N ASP A 7 -2.23 2.15 -2.44
CA ASP A 7 -2.43 2.60 -3.81
C ASP A 7 -2.29 4.11 -3.90
N ILE A 8 -1.68 4.61 -4.98
CA ILE A 8 -1.49 6.05 -5.16
C ILE A 8 -2.83 6.78 -5.33
N ASP A 9 -3.83 6.15 -5.96
CA ASP A 9 -5.14 6.77 -6.16
C ASP A 9 -5.91 6.90 -4.84
N ASP A 10 -5.75 5.93 -3.94
CA ASP A 10 -6.27 6.01 -2.58
C ASP A 10 -5.56 7.13 -1.79
N VAL A 11 -4.24 7.28 -1.94
CA VAL A 11 -3.48 8.38 -1.32
C VAL A 11 -3.96 9.74 -1.82
N VAL A 12 -4.12 9.91 -3.13
CA VAL A 12 -4.60 11.17 -3.73
C VAL A 12 -5.99 11.51 -3.18
N THR A 13 -6.88 10.52 -3.14
CA THR A 13 -8.23 10.69 -2.58
C THR A 13 -8.18 11.10 -1.10
N ILE A 14 -7.35 10.44 -0.29
CA ILE A 14 -7.18 10.79 1.13
C ILE A 14 -6.68 12.22 1.30
N VAL A 15 -5.65 12.61 0.53
CA VAL A 15 -5.07 13.96 0.61
C VAL A 15 -6.10 15.02 0.22
N ASP A 16 -6.86 14.79 -0.85
CA ASP A 16 -7.94 15.69 -1.26
C ASP A 16 -8.98 15.89 -0.14
N ARG A 17 -9.40 14.80 0.54
CA ARG A 17 -10.33 14.89 1.68
C ARG A 17 -9.74 15.65 2.86
N LEU A 18 -8.48 15.38 3.21
CA LEU A 18 -7.81 16.07 4.32
C LEU A 18 -7.66 17.58 4.05
N LEU A 19 -7.34 17.96 2.80
CA LEU A 19 -7.27 19.35 2.39
C LEU A 19 -8.66 20.01 2.37
N GLY A 20 -9.67 19.32 1.85
CA GLY A 20 -11.06 19.77 1.81
C GLY A 20 -11.66 19.98 3.21
N ALA A 21 -11.20 19.22 4.21
CA ALA A 21 -11.58 19.40 5.61
C ALA A 21 -10.91 20.61 6.29
N GLY A 22 -10.03 21.35 5.59
CA GLY A 22 -9.35 22.53 6.12
C GLY A 22 -8.34 22.19 7.22
N LEU A 23 -7.83 20.96 7.25
CA LEU A 23 -6.93 20.50 8.29
C LEU A 23 -5.64 21.34 8.29
N SER A 24 -5.26 21.88 9.44
CA SER A 24 -4.02 22.66 9.58
C SER A 24 -3.24 22.25 10.82
N ARG A 25 -1.90 22.27 10.72
CA ARG A 25 -0.95 21.97 11.82
C ARG A 25 -1.07 20.56 12.42
N GLU A 26 -1.63 19.61 11.66
CA GLU A 26 -1.79 18.23 12.11
C GLU A 26 -0.85 17.28 11.36
N LYS A 27 -0.27 16.31 12.07
CA LYS A 27 0.43 15.16 11.48
C LYS A 27 -0.51 13.96 11.46
N VAL A 28 -0.65 13.34 10.30
CA VAL A 28 -1.51 12.17 10.08
C VAL A 28 -0.71 11.15 9.30
N ASN A 29 -0.71 9.89 9.75
CA ASN A 29 -0.14 8.80 8.98
C ASN A 29 -1.10 8.46 7.83
N VAL A 30 -0.57 8.40 6.61
CA VAL A 30 -1.32 7.94 5.43
C VAL A 30 -0.77 6.56 5.05
N ALA A 31 -1.56 5.53 5.29
CA ALA A 31 -1.22 4.13 5.07
C ALA A 31 -2.51 3.29 5.02
N SER A 32 -2.44 2.06 4.52
CA SER A 32 -3.59 1.14 4.53
C SER A 32 -3.87 0.60 5.93
N GLY A 33 -2.89 0.64 6.83
CA GLY A 33 -2.93 0.04 8.17
C GLY A 33 -2.66 -1.47 8.15
N ASN A 34 -2.32 -2.06 7.00
CA ASN A 34 -2.09 -3.48 6.84
C ASN A 34 -0.60 -3.76 6.58
N ALA A 35 0.12 -4.12 7.64
CA ALA A 35 1.53 -4.50 7.56
C ALA A 35 1.68 -5.95 7.02
N VAL A 36 2.28 -6.09 5.84
CA VAL A 36 2.45 -7.37 5.13
C VAL A 36 3.91 -7.81 5.21
N PRO A 37 4.20 -9.10 5.49
CA PRO A 37 5.56 -9.64 5.38
C PRO A 37 6.13 -9.44 3.97
N ILE A 38 7.39 -9.01 3.86
CA ILE A 38 8.04 -8.80 2.56
C ILE A 38 8.02 -10.08 1.72
N GLU A 39 8.14 -11.24 2.37
CA GLU A 39 8.10 -12.55 1.73
C GLU A 39 6.79 -12.74 0.95
N ARG A 40 5.64 -12.38 1.54
CA ARG A 40 4.33 -12.49 0.86
C ARG A 40 4.20 -11.53 -0.32
N ILE A 41 4.83 -10.36 -0.24
CA ILE A 41 4.86 -9.40 -1.34
C ILE A 41 5.66 -9.99 -2.51
N ILE A 42 6.84 -10.56 -2.22
CA ILE A 42 7.70 -11.19 -3.23
C ILE A 42 6.99 -12.40 -3.85
N ASP A 43 6.43 -13.30 -3.03
CA ASP A 43 5.70 -14.48 -3.49
C ASP A 43 4.61 -14.09 -4.49
N HIS A 44 3.80 -13.05 -4.17
CA HIS A 44 2.75 -12.56 -5.07
C HIS A 44 3.31 -11.99 -6.38
N ILE A 45 4.44 -11.28 -6.35
CA ILE A 45 5.07 -10.76 -7.58
C ILE A 45 5.61 -11.91 -8.45
N GLU A 46 6.24 -12.92 -7.85
CA GLU A 46 6.73 -14.10 -8.57
C GLU A 46 5.57 -14.87 -9.22
N GLU A 47 4.47 -15.10 -8.48
CA GLU A 47 3.25 -15.72 -8.99
C GLU A 47 2.66 -14.96 -10.18
N ARG A 48 2.62 -13.63 -10.12
CA ARG A 48 2.02 -12.79 -11.16
C ARG A 48 2.88 -12.61 -12.40
N THR A 49 4.20 -12.73 -12.26
CA THR A 49 5.15 -12.47 -13.37
C THR A 49 5.79 -13.73 -13.94
N GLY A 50 5.75 -14.86 -13.22
CA GLY A 50 6.47 -16.08 -13.56
C GLY A 50 8.00 -15.97 -13.38
N LEU A 51 8.49 -14.86 -12.84
CA LEU A 51 9.90 -14.63 -12.56
C LEU A 51 10.27 -15.16 -11.17
N ALA A 52 11.52 -15.58 -10.99
CA ALA A 52 12.06 -15.98 -9.70
C ALA A 52 13.00 -14.90 -9.15
N ALA A 53 12.71 -14.43 -7.93
CA ALA A 53 13.49 -13.46 -7.19
C ALA A 53 14.70 -14.13 -6.54
N ARG A 54 15.88 -13.53 -6.72
CA ARG A 54 17.07 -13.89 -5.96
C ARG A 54 17.03 -13.23 -4.58
N ARG A 55 16.80 -14.02 -3.53
CA ARG A 55 16.67 -13.52 -2.14
C ARG A 55 18.03 -13.49 -1.44
N VAL A 56 18.40 -12.34 -0.88
CA VAL A 56 19.59 -12.19 -0.02
C VAL A 56 19.17 -11.48 1.24
N TYR A 57 19.05 -12.23 2.33
CA TYR A 57 18.67 -11.69 3.63
C TYR A 57 19.88 -11.07 4.32
N ARG A 58 19.70 -9.88 4.86
CA ARG A 58 20.67 -9.21 5.74
C ARG A 58 19.98 -8.89 7.04
N ASP A 59 20.70 -9.03 8.15
CA ASP A 59 20.17 -8.73 9.48
C ASP A 59 20.06 -7.21 9.67
N ARG A 60 18.98 -6.67 9.12
CA ARG A 60 18.53 -5.28 9.28
C ARG A 60 17.01 -5.25 9.25
N GLY A 61 16.39 -5.08 10.41
CA GLY A 61 15.10 -4.40 10.48
C GLY A 61 14.13 -4.92 11.55
N GLY A 62 13.33 -3.98 12.07
CA GLY A 62 12.19 -4.23 12.94
C GLY A 62 10.87 -4.35 12.18
N HIS A 63 9.83 -4.71 12.92
CA HIS A 63 8.44 -4.68 12.48
C HIS A 63 7.85 -3.31 12.81
N HIS A 64 7.27 -2.63 11.82
CA HIS A 64 6.54 -1.40 12.03
C HIS A 64 5.10 -1.61 11.56
N THR A 65 4.17 -1.46 12.50
CA THR A 65 2.73 -1.34 12.22
C THR A 65 2.39 0.13 12.32
N ILE A 66 1.74 0.67 11.29
CA ILE A 66 1.33 2.07 11.24
C ILE A 66 -0.10 2.15 11.79
N SER A 67 -0.31 2.90 12.88
CA SER A 67 -1.68 3.24 13.29
C SER A 67 -2.28 4.25 12.32
N THR A 68 -3.48 3.93 11.85
CA THR A 68 -4.30 4.75 10.95
C THR A 68 -5.55 5.29 11.67
N ASP A 69 -5.62 5.20 13.00
CA ASP A 69 -6.83 5.55 13.76
C ASP A 69 -7.19 7.02 13.58
N LYS A 70 -6.19 7.90 13.62
CA LYS A 70 -6.36 9.33 13.35
C LYS A 70 -6.82 9.60 11.92
N LEU A 71 -6.30 8.85 10.95
CA LEU A 71 -6.73 8.99 9.56
C LEU A 71 -8.21 8.60 9.43
N ARG A 72 -8.63 7.47 10.00
CA ARG A 72 -10.03 7.01 9.95
C ARG A 72 -10.98 7.98 10.64
N ALA A 73 -10.54 8.60 11.74
CA ALA A 73 -11.34 9.62 12.43
C ALA A 73 -11.51 10.92 11.61
N LEU A 74 -10.49 11.30 10.82
CA LEU A 74 -10.51 12.51 9.99
C LEU A 74 -11.12 12.29 8.60
N VAL A 75 -10.99 11.08 8.06
CA VAL A 75 -11.48 10.68 6.73
C VAL A 75 -12.18 9.31 6.84
N PRO A 76 -13.43 9.27 7.35
CA PRO A 76 -14.19 8.03 7.49
C PRO A 76 -14.42 7.30 6.16
N GLU A 77 -14.37 8.01 5.03
CA GLU A 77 -14.50 7.44 3.68
C GLU A 77 -13.42 6.40 3.36
N THR A 78 -12.33 6.37 4.11
CA THR A 78 -11.31 5.30 4.02
C THR A 78 -11.86 3.90 4.30
N GLU A 79 -12.99 3.78 5.01
CA GLU A 79 -13.67 2.48 5.21
C GLU A 79 -14.13 1.86 3.88
N ALA A 80 -14.48 2.68 2.89
CA ALA A 80 -14.92 2.20 1.58
C ALA A 80 -13.77 1.84 0.64
N MET A 81 -12.52 2.17 0.98
CA MET A 81 -11.33 1.91 0.14
C MET A 81 -10.90 0.43 0.18
N GLY A 82 -11.48 -0.37 1.08
CA GLY A 82 -11.23 -1.81 1.14
C GLY A 82 -9.86 -2.16 1.71
N PHE A 83 -9.31 -1.32 2.61
CA PHE A 83 -8.10 -1.63 3.35
C PHE A 83 -8.28 -2.91 4.16
N GLY A 84 -7.46 -3.92 3.86
CA GLY A 84 -7.53 -5.22 4.52
C GLY A 84 -6.40 -6.18 4.10
N PRO A 85 -6.43 -7.43 4.57
CA PRO A 85 -5.31 -8.37 4.38
C PRO A 85 -4.96 -8.66 2.91
N SER A 86 -5.92 -8.57 2.00
CA SER A 86 -5.74 -8.79 0.56
C SER A 86 -5.45 -7.51 -0.23
N TYR A 87 -5.54 -6.33 0.40
CA TYR A 87 -5.41 -5.04 -0.28
C TYR A 87 -4.07 -4.91 -1.03
N HIS A 88 -2.96 -5.33 -0.40
CA HIS A 88 -1.64 -5.30 -1.02
C HIS A 88 -1.57 -6.04 -2.36
N ARG A 89 -2.33 -7.13 -2.54
CA ARG A 89 -2.37 -7.88 -3.80
C ARG A 89 -2.97 -7.05 -4.92
N ARG A 90 -4.08 -6.35 -4.63
CA ARG A 90 -4.74 -5.45 -5.58
C ARG A 90 -3.82 -4.31 -6.02
N VAL A 91 -3.08 -3.71 -5.08
CA VAL A 91 -2.10 -2.65 -5.39
C VAL A 91 -1.01 -3.19 -6.32
N LEU A 92 -0.43 -4.34 -5.98
CA LEU A 92 0.61 -4.97 -6.80
C LEU A 92 0.09 -5.34 -8.19
N ASP A 93 -1.13 -5.88 -8.27
CA ASP A 93 -1.76 -6.27 -9.53
C ASP A 93 -2.03 -5.07 -10.44
N ALA A 94 -2.52 -3.97 -9.89
CA ALA A 94 -2.74 -2.72 -10.61
C ALA A 94 -1.40 -2.15 -11.13
N PHE A 95 -0.39 -2.09 -10.27
CA PHE A 95 0.94 -1.62 -10.66
C PHE A 95 1.55 -2.48 -11.76
N LEU A 96 1.52 -3.81 -11.62
CA LEU A 96 2.07 -4.74 -12.62
C LEU A 96 1.32 -4.64 -13.95
N THR A 97 -0.01 -4.45 -13.92
CA THR A 97 -0.81 -4.24 -15.13
C THR A 97 -0.41 -2.94 -15.84
N ALA A 98 -0.18 -1.87 -15.11
CA ALA A 98 0.27 -0.59 -15.66
C ALA A 98 1.73 -0.64 -16.16
N ALA A 99 2.57 -1.47 -15.56
CA ALA A 99 3.99 -1.59 -15.90
C ALA A 99 4.27 -2.45 -17.14
N VAL A 100 3.34 -3.32 -17.56
CA VAL A 100 3.46 -4.06 -18.82
C VAL A 100 3.30 -3.07 -19.98
N PRO A 101 4.35 -2.81 -20.79
CA PRO A 101 4.19 -2.00 -21.98
C PRO A 101 3.25 -2.74 -22.93
N THR A 102 2.20 -2.08 -23.42
CA THR A 102 1.49 -2.54 -24.63
C THR A 102 2.53 -2.68 -25.74
N ALA A 103 2.86 -3.92 -26.12
CA ALA A 103 3.60 -4.17 -27.32
C ALA A 103 2.78 -3.62 -28.49
N THR A 104 3.20 -2.49 -29.05
CA THR A 104 2.66 -1.98 -30.30
C THR A 104 3.00 -2.97 -31.41
N PRO A 105 2.02 -3.42 -32.23
CA PRO A 105 2.26 -4.34 -33.33
C PRO A 105 3.18 -3.77 -34.42
#